data_AF-A0A3R9MMC8-F1
#
_entry.id   AF-A0A3R9MMC8-F1
#
_cell.length_a   1.000
_cell.length_b   1.000
_cell.length_c   1.000
_cell.angle_alpha   90.00
_cell.angle_beta   90.00
_cell.angle_gamma   90.00
#
_symmetry.space_group_name_H-M   'P 1'
#
loop_
_entity.id
_entity.type
_entity.pdbx_description
1 polymer ?
#
loop_
_entity_poly.entity_id
_entity_poly.type
_entity_poly.pdbx_seq_one_letter_code
_entity_poly.pdbx_strand_id
1 'polypeptide(L)'
;MFKAIRTIKKIKQLQKEIHAFSLAFLALQEIGLMPETERSKAKAQTMHDVSHVLKDVLDGKSVDEAMKRLNSEVKIEEVEQEDDQN
;
A
#
# COMPACT_ATOMS: atom_id res chain seq x y z
N MET A 1 22.74 7.71 3.13
CA MET A 1 21.84 7.48 4.29
C MET A 1 20.74 8.54 4.47
N PHE A 2 21.03 9.84 4.58
CA PHE A 2 19.98 10.86 4.85
C PHE A 2 18.86 10.92 3.79
N LYS A 3 19.18 10.73 2.51
CA LYS A 3 18.19 10.68 1.42
C LYS A 3 17.24 9.48 1.58
N ALA A 4 17.78 8.28 1.79
CA ALA A 4 17.00 7.07 1.99
C ALA A 4 16.05 7.17 3.19
N ILE A 5 16.53 7.64 4.35
CA ILE A 5 15.69 7.84 5.54
C ILE A 5 14.57 8.85 5.29
N ARG A 6 14.86 9.95 4.57
CA ARG A 6 13.84 10.94 4.18
C ARG A 6 12.80 10.33 3.23
N THR A 7 13.24 9.51 2.27
CA THR A 7 12.36 8.80 1.34
C THR A 7 11.46 7.82 2.08
N ILE A 8 12.00 6.99 2.97
CA ILE A 8 11.22 6.05 3.81
C ILE A 8 10.17 6.81 4.64
N LYS A 9 10.53 7.96 5.23
CA LYS A 9 9.55 8.81 5.95
C LYS A 9 8.41 9.30 5.06
N LYS A 10 8.70 9.70 3.82
CA LYS A 10 7.68 10.10 2.84
C LYS A 10 6.80 8.93 2.42
N ILE A 11 7.38 7.74 2.23
CA ILE A 11 6.63 6.51 1.91
C ILE A 11 5.72 6.13 3.09
N LYS A 12 6.19 6.26 4.34
CA LYS A 12 5.36 6.06 5.55
C LYS A 12 4.23 7.08 5.66
N GLN A 13 4.46 8.32 5.24
CA GLN A 13 3.39 9.32 5.17
C GLN A 13 2.36 8.96 4.10
N LEU A 14 2.81 8.60 2.89
CA LEU A 14 1.95 8.13 1.81
C LEU A 14 1.10 6.92 2.22
N GLN A 15 1.69 5.95 2.92
CA GLN A 15 0.99 4.78 3.47
C GLN A 15 -0.20 5.20 4.34
N LYS A 16 0.01 6.13 5.26
CA LYS A 16 -1.04 6.64 6.15
C LYS A 16 -2.13 7.39 5.39
N GLU A 17 -1.75 8.19 4.41
CA GLU A 17 -2.71 8.96 3.59
C GLU A 17 -3.60 8.04 2.76
N ILE A 18 -3.03 7.02 2.11
CA ILE A 18 -3.79 6.02 1.36
C ILE A 18 -4.73 5.24 2.30
N HIS A 19 -4.23 4.82 3.46
CA HIS A 19 -5.03 4.08 4.44
C HIS A 19 -6.22 4.90 4.95
N ALA A 20 -5.98 6.15 5.36
CA ALA A 20 -7.01 7.04 5.85
C ALA A 20 -8.03 7.40 4.77
N PHE A 21 -7.56 7.71 3.55
CA PHE A 21 -8.44 8.04 2.42
C PHE A 21 -9.33 6.87 2.02
N SER A 22 -8.76 5.66 1.89
CA SER A 22 -9.53 4.47 1.53
C SER A 22 -10.57 4.12 2.58
N LEU A 23 -10.21 4.20 3.87
CA LEU A 23 -11.15 3.98 4.96
C LEU A 23 -12.28 5.02 4.99
N ALA A 24 -11.93 6.31 4.83
CA ALA A 24 -12.92 7.38 4.79
C ALA A 24 -13.86 7.22 3.60
N PHE A 25 -13.33 6.87 2.42
CA PHE A 25 -14.14 6.63 1.23
C PHE A 25 -15.12 5.47 1.42
N LEU A 26 -14.65 4.33 1.94
CA LEU A 26 -15.49 3.16 2.23
C LEU A 26 -16.59 3.52 3.25
N ALA A 27 -16.25 4.23 4.33
CA ALA A 27 -17.23 4.66 5.32
C ALA A 27 -18.29 5.60 4.71
N LEU A 28 -17.89 6.55 3.85
CA LEU A 28 -18.83 7.44 3.15
C LEU A 28 -19.75 6.69 2.19
N GLN A 29 -19.28 5.62 1.54
CA GLN A 29 -20.12 4.74 0.74
C GLN A 29 -21.13 3.98 1.62
N GLU A 30 -20.69 3.41 2.75
CA GLU A 30 -21.55 2.65 3.66
C GLU A 30 -22.71 3.47 4.23
N ILE A 31 -22.51 4.78 4.45
CA ILE A 31 -23.58 5.68 4.94
C ILE A 31 -24.33 6.41 3.81
N GLY A 32 -24.08 6.06 2.54
CA GLY A 32 -24.80 6.61 1.38
C GLY A 32 -24.41 8.04 0.98
N LEU A 33 -23.30 8.58 1.49
CA LEU A 33 -22.80 9.92 1.15
C LEU A 33 -21.81 9.94 -0.03
N MET A 34 -21.48 8.77 -0.59
CA MET A 34 -20.76 8.61 -1.85
C MET A 34 -21.39 7.51 -2.69
N PRO A 35 -21.19 7.51 -4.03
CA PRO A 35 -21.73 6.47 -4.90
C PRO A 35 -21.23 5.08 -4.50
N GLU A 36 -22.12 4.19 -4.09
CA GLU A 36 -21.81 2.79 -3.82
C GLU A 36 -21.88 1.96 -5.11
N THR A 37 -20.94 2.17 -6.03
CA THR A 37 -20.77 1.25 -7.18
C THR A 37 -19.75 0.18 -6.87
N GLU A 38 -19.95 -1.02 -7.40
CA GLU A 38 -18.98 -2.13 -7.31
C GLU A 38 -17.57 -1.69 -7.73
N ARG A 39 -17.47 -0.90 -8.80
CA ARG A 39 -16.19 -0.39 -9.29
C ARG A 39 -15.51 0.56 -8.31
N SER A 40 -16.25 1.49 -7.70
CA SER A 40 -15.70 2.43 -6.71
C SER A 40 -15.31 1.73 -5.41
N LYS A 41 -16.13 0.77 -4.97
CA LYS A 41 -15.89 -0.03 -3.76
C LYS A 41 -14.64 -0.90 -3.94
N ALA A 42 -14.53 -1.60 -5.06
CA ALA A 42 -13.34 -2.38 -5.41
C ALA A 42 -12.06 -1.52 -5.42
N LYS A 43 -12.09 -0.32 -6.02
CA LYS A 43 -10.94 0.60 -6.01
C LYS A 43 -10.53 1.01 -4.59
N ALA A 44 -11.49 1.40 -3.76
CA ALA A 44 -11.22 1.81 -2.38
C ALA A 44 -10.69 0.65 -1.53
N GLN A 45 -11.25 -0.54 -1.70
CA GLN A 45 -10.75 -1.75 -1.06
C GLN A 45 -9.33 -2.08 -1.51
N THR A 46 -9.03 -2.03 -2.80
CA THR A 46 -7.66 -2.25 -3.30
C THR A 46 -6.68 -1.24 -2.71
N MET A 47 -7.04 0.04 -2.64
CA MET A 47 -6.20 1.06 -1.99
C MET A 47 -5.98 0.76 -0.50
N HIS A 48 -7.02 0.30 0.20
CA HIS A 48 -6.93 -0.11 1.60
C HIS A 48 -5.95 -1.28 1.77
N ASP A 49 -6.07 -2.32 0.95
CA ASP A 49 -5.24 -3.51 1.03
C ASP A 49 -3.78 -3.19 0.67
N VAL A 50 -3.54 -2.40 -0.38
CA VAL A 50 -2.20 -1.91 -0.75
C VAL A 50 -1.59 -1.07 0.37
N SER A 51 -2.39 -0.28 1.10
CA SER A 51 -1.89 0.49 2.25
C SER A 51 -1.35 -0.41 3.38
N HIS A 52 -1.91 -1.62 3.53
CA HIS A 52 -1.41 -2.62 4.48
C HIS A 52 -0.16 -3.34 3.95
N VAL A 53 -0.09 -3.64 2.66
CA VAL A 53 1.13 -4.18 2.03
C VAL A 53 2.30 -3.21 2.25
N LEU A 54 2.06 -1.91 2.00
CA LEU A 54 3.09 -0.89 2.20
C LEU A 54 3.49 -0.77 3.68
N LYS A 55 2.53 -0.88 4.60
CA LYS A 55 2.78 -0.91 6.03
C LYS A 55 3.66 -2.10 6.42
N ASP A 56 3.36 -3.28 5.91
CA ASP A 56 4.08 -4.51 6.18
C ASP A 56 5.55 -4.42 5.73
N VAL A 57 5.81 -3.87 4.54
CA VAL A 57 7.17 -3.61 4.06
C VAL A 57 7.89 -2.57 4.93
N LEU A 58 7.22 -1.48 5.31
CA LEU A 58 7.79 -0.44 6.19
C LEU A 58 8.08 -0.94 7.60
N ASP A 59 7.35 -1.96 8.07
CA ASP A 59 7.55 -2.62 9.35
C ASP A 59 8.62 -3.74 9.27
N GLY A 60 9.21 -3.96 8.07
CA GLY A 60 10.39 -4.80 7.87
C GLY A 60 10.11 -6.19 7.28
N LYS A 61 8.87 -6.50 6.88
CA LYS A 61 8.57 -7.75 6.16
C LYS A 61 9.14 -7.73 4.74
N SER A 62 9.40 -8.90 4.18
CA SER A 62 9.76 -9.00 2.76
C SER A 62 8.58 -8.62 1.85
N VAL A 63 8.86 -8.28 0.60
CA VAL A 63 7.82 -7.96 -0.39
C VAL A 63 6.89 -9.17 -0.59
N ASP A 64 7.44 -10.39 -0.67
CA ASP A 64 6.65 -11.62 -0.78
C ASP A 64 5.70 -11.82 0.40
N GLU A 65 6.19 -11.61 1.63
CA GLU A 65 5.38 -11.75 2.84
C GLU A 65 4.24 -10.73 2.90
N ALA A 66 4.51 -9.48 2.52
CA ALA A 66 3.51 -8.43 2.48
C ALA A 66 2.44 -8.70 1.41
N MET A 67 2.86 -9.18 0.22
CA MET A 67 1.96 -9.43 -0.92
C MET A 67 1.01 -10.60 -0.72
N LYS A 68 1.32 -11.56 0.18
CA LYS A 68 0.40 -12.64 0.57
C LYS A 68 -0.97 -12.11 1.03
N ARG A 69 -1.04 -10.90 1.59
CA ARG A 69 -2.31 -10.26 1.99
C ARG A 69 -3.26 -10.03 0.81
N LEU A 70 -2.73 -9.84 -0.40
CA LEU A 70 -3.53 -9.67 -1.61
C LEU A 70 -3.97 -11.01 -2.24
N ASN A 71 -3.69 -12.16 -1.59
CA ASN A 71 -3.90 -13.50 -2.14
C ASN A 71 -3.37 -13.65 -3.59
N SER A 72 -2.36 -12.85 -3.93
CA SER A 72 -1.84 -12.77 -5.28
C SER A 72 -0.52 -13.55 -5.30
N GLU A 73 -0.51 -14.70 -5.96
CA GLU A 73 0.74 -15.40 -6.32
C GLU A 73 1.46 -14.60 -7.41
N VAL A 74 1.98 -13.42 -7.06
CA VAL A 74 2.81 -12.64 -7.97
C VAL A 74 4.21 -13.24 -7.91
N LYS A 75 4.66 -13.84 -9.02
CA LYS A 75 6.09 -14.14 -9.20
C LYS A 75 6.82 -12.81 -9.22
N ILE A 76 7.53 -12.51 -8.14
CA ILE A 76 8.42 -11.36 -8.10
C ILE A 76 9.62 -11.73 -8.98
N GLU A 77 9.76 -11.09 -10.14
CA GLU A 77 11.03 -11.12 -10.84
C GLU A 77 12.04 -10.46 -9.91
N GLU A 78 13.10 -11.20 -9.56
CA GLU A 78 14.19 -10.69 -8.75
C GLU A 78 14.68 -9.39 -9.40
N VAL A 79 14.34 -8.25 -8.78
CA VAL A 79 14.98 -6.98 -9.13
C VAL A 79 16.40 -7.14 -8.65
N GLU A 80 17.32 -7.46 -9.57
CA GLU A 80 18.75 -7.43 -9.30
C GLU A 80 19.04 -6.08 -8.63
N GLN A 81 19.33 -6.14 -7.33
CA GLN A 81 19.85 -5.00 -6.62
C GLN A 81 21.25 -4.81 -7.20
N GLU A 82 21.36 -3.94 -8.22
CA GLU A 82 22.61 -3.26 -8.48
C GLU A 82 22.89 -2.43 -7.23
N ASP A 83 23.61 -3.06 -6.29
CA ASP A 83 24.23 -2.38 -5.17
C ASP A 83 25.01 -1.19 -5.73
N ASP A 84 24.51 0.01 -5.45
CA ASP A 84 25.15 1.29 -5.71
C ASP A 84 26.57 1.26 -5.10
N GLN A 85 27.55 0.83 -5.89
CA GLN A 85 28.96 1.13 -5.67
C GLN A 85 29.16 2.62 -6.01
N ASN A 86 29.04 3.50 -5.02
CA ASN A 86 29.80 4.75 -4.96
C ASN A 86 29.83 5.38 -3.56
#